data_AF-A0A4S4MXF9-F1
#
_entry.id   AF-A0A4S4MXF9-F1
#
_cell.length_a   1.000
_cell.length_b   1.000
_cell.length_c   1.000
_cell.angle_alpha   90.00
_cell.angle_beta   90.00
_cell.angle_gamma   90.00
#
_symmetry.space_group_name_H-M   'P 1'
#
loop_
_entity.id
_entity.type
_entity.pdbx_description
1 polymer ?
#
loop_
_entity_poly.entity_id
_entity_poly.type
_entity_poly.pdbx_seq_one_letter_code
_entity_poly.pdbx_strand_id
1 'polypeptide(L)'
;MADHSHMITTYAKPIHFALRNRITNNANPSAPPYKRSDGRVGKLVIVDDRGEVQFPWGVALNIMDWCPLAQTGTVAGKLQRRIMRTGYVLPVNAAIAGALLSEIYTTTSAAGSNDPRLRLKYRSSPIADFGICHGAVSVAPSDRLLFYSLGRQKIVDGQDPDNHYWLYFTSLKGEEVYLDCCMHPFNLAQLIRTVGYPPPQLEVTNIGVSPCHWTERQLLKRNLSIYTERSRMSFLHNSTLQEVMKRSVDRWSERDMSAFYGAVESLSEKPFPTPEKELLGKMLRLHCKNLGTVFETEQWKRYPRDPDIAFELDPGQKIAGLNEKTHPSTLFISETRTA
;
A
#
# COMPACT_ATOMS: atom_id res chain seq x y z
N MET A 1 -9.08 9.11 22.09
CA MET A 1 -8.52 7.75 21.93
C MET A 1 -7.85 7.69 20.58
N ALA A 2 -6.53 7.87 20.56
CA ALA A 2 -5.74 7.92 19.34
C ALA A 2 -5.65 6.51 18.73
N ASP A 3 -5.89 6.44 17.44
CA ASP A 3 -5.98 5.24 16.62
C ASP A 3 -4.64 4.47 16.62
N HIS A 4 -4.41 3.63 17.65
CA HIS A 4 -3.22 2.77 17.84
C HIS A 4 -3.12 1.67 16.77
N SER A 5 -4.04 1.65 15.81
CA SER A 5 -4.40 0.49 15.03
C SER A 5 -3.60 0.37 13.74
N HIS A 6 -3.29 1.48 13.07
CA HIS A 6 -2.39 1.46 11.92
C HIS A 6 -0.99 0.89 12.27
N MET A 7 -0.67 0.69 13.54
CA MET A 7 0.64 0.27 14.01
C MET A 7 1.11 -1.12 13.54
N ILE A 8 0.28 -2.11 13.18
CA ILE A 8 0.85 -3.44 12.85
C ILE A 8 1.69 -3.44 11.56
N THR A 9 1.30 -2.70 10.52
CA THR A 9 2.20 -2.43 9.37
C THR A 9 3.19 -1.29 9.63
N THR A 10 2.94 -0.46 10.65
CA THR A 10 3.82 0.67 11.02
C THR A 10 4.96 0.25 11.93
N TYR A 11 4.89 -0.85 12.69
CA TYR A 11 5.98 -1.31 13.55
C TYR A 11 7.20 -1.77 12.74
N ALA A 12 6.97 -2.29 11.54
CA ALA A 12 8.07 -2.69 10.67
C ALA A 12 8.71 -1.48 9.96
N LYS A 13 7.91 -0.45 9.63
CA LYS A 13 8.38 0.75 8.95
C LYS A 13 9.05 1.72 9.96
N PRO A 14 10.21 2.30 9.62
CA PRO A 14 10.74 3.41 10.39
C PRO A 14 9.74 4.58 10.46
N ILE A 15 9.52 5.14 11.66
CA ILE A 15 8.63 6.29 11.85
C ILE A 15 9.23 7.50 11.14
N HIS A 16 8.46 8.11 10.22
CA HIS A 16 8.88 9.30 9.50
C HIS A 16 9.18 10.47 10.45
N PHE A 17 10.27 11.21 10.24
CA PHE A 17 10.71 12.25 11.18
C PHE A 17 9.68 13.37 11.40
N ALA A 18 8.87 13.66 10.37
CA ALA A 18 7.77 14.63 10.46
C ALA A 18 6.62 14.19 11.38
N LEU A 19 6.51 12.90 11.71
CA LEU A 19 5.54 12.40 12.70
C LEU A 19 6.06 12.51 14.13
N ARG A 20 7.39 12.60 14.30
CA ARG A 20 8.05 12.63 15.61
C ARG A 20 8.18 14.03 16.19
N ASN A 21 7.90 15.05 15.39
CA ASN A 21 8.15 16.45 15.68
C ASN A 21 6.99 17.32 15.18
N ARG A 22 6.87 18.53 15.74
CA ARG A 22 5.81 19.47 15.40
C ARG A 22 5.97 20.07 14.00
N ILE A 23 4.85 20.25 13.32
CA ILE A 23 4.74 20.97 12.05
C ILE A 23 4.53 22.46 12.34
N THR A 24 5.38 23.34 11.79
CA THR A 24 5.41 24.76 12.17
C THR A 24 4.84 25.72 11.13
N ASN A 25 4.49 25.23 9.93
CA ASN A 25 3.90 26.06 8.87
C ASN A 25 2.43 25.71 8.60
N ASN A 26 1.76 26.57 7.85
CA ASN A 26 0.44 26.30 7.29
C ASN A 26 0.54 25.26 6.16
N ALA A 27 0.24 23.99 6.48
CA ALA A 27 0.20 22.87 5.53
C ALA A 27 -1.23 22.47 5.13
N ASN A 28 -2.19 23.40 5.19
CA ASN A 28 -3.59 23.13 4.86
C ASN A 28 -3.79 22.77 3.37
N PRO A 29 -4.91 22.13 3.00
CA PRO A 29 -5.32 21.85 1.62
C PRO A 29 -5.15 23.03 0.67
N SER A 30 -5.59 24.21 1.10
CA SER A 30 -5.55 25.46 0.33
C SER A 30 -4.18 26.16 0.27
N ALA A 31 -3.16 25.67 0.99
CA ALA A 31 -1.83 26.27 0.93
C ALA A 31 -1.23 26.09 -0.48
N PRO A 32 -0.67 27.15 -1.09
CA PRO A 32 -0.08 27.04 -2.41
C PRO A 32 1.13 26.10 -2.39
N PRO A 33 1.38 25.34 -3.47
CA PRO A 33 2.54 24.47 -3.53
C PRO A 33 3.82 25.29 -3.60
N TYR A 34 4.86 24.80 -2.95
CA TYR A 34 6.21 25.36 -2.98
C TYR A 34 6.98 24.83 -4.19
N LYS A 35 7.65 25.72 -4.92
CA LYS A 35 8.56 25.37 -6.03
C LYS A 35 10.01 25.46 -5.56
N ARG A 36 10.70 24.32 -5.58
CA ARG A 36 12.14 24.22 -5.29
C ARG A 36 12.96 24.69 -6.50
N SER A 37 14.22 25.07 -6.25
CA SER A 37 15.15 25.57 -7.27
C SER A 37 15.44 24.57 -8.39
N ASP A 38 15.33 23.27 -8.13
CA ASP A 38 15.48 22.19 -9.11
C ASP A 38 14.21 21.91 -9.93
N GLY A 39 13.16 22.74 -9.76
CA GLY A 39 11.90 22.61 -10.47
C GLY A 39 10.89 21.67 -9.82
N ARG A 40 11.23 20.94 -8.76
CA ARG A 40 10.24 20.12 -8.04
C ARG A 40 9.22 21.01 -7.35
N VAL A 41 7.95 20.60 -7.43
CA VAL A 41 6.82 21.36 -6.87
C VAL A 41 6.02 20.44 -5.96
N GLY A 42 5.71 20.92 -4.76
CA GLY A 42 4.99 20.13 -3.76
C GLY A 42 4.47 20.97 -2.59
N LYS A 43 3.53 20.44 -1.83
CA LYS A 43 3.11 21.04 -0.56
C LYS A 43 4.23 20.95 0.46
N LEU A 44 4.68 22.11 0.94
CA LEU A 44 5.76 22.19 1.92
C LEU A 44 5.25 21.91 3.34
N VAL A 45 5.91 21.00 4.03
CA VAL A 45 5.71 20.66 5.44
C VAL A 45 6.99 20.99 6.18
N ILE A 46 6.98 22.02 7.02
CA ILE A 46 8.13 22.43 7.83
C ILE A 46 8.07 21.75 9.19
N VAL A 47 9.13 21.04 9.54
CA VAL A 47 9.22 20.19 10.73
C VAL A 47 10.24 20.80 11.69
N ASP A 48 9.83 21.07 12.94
CA ASP A 48 10.75 21.51 13.99
C ASP A 48 11.39 20.32 14.70
N ASP A 49 12.44 19.78 14.08
CA ASP A 49 13.26 18.67 14.57
C ASP A 49 14.60 19.14 15.17
N ARG A 50 14.66 20.38 15.68
CA ARG A 50 15.84 20.94 16.37
C ARG A 50 15.98 20.45 17.81
N GLY A 51 14.88 20.04 18.43
CA GLY A 51 14.81 19.63 19.84
C GLY A 51 14.67 18.12 20.03
N GLU A 52 14.34 17.74 21.26
CA GLU A 52 13.99 16.35 21.57
C GLU A 52 12.73 15.91 20.81
N VAL A 53 12.67 14.60 20.53
CA VAL A 53 11.51 13.98 19.89
C VAL A 53 10.27 14.20 20.76
N GLN A 54 9.33 14.98 20.24
CA GLN A 54 8.09 15.33 20.94
C GLN A 54 7.07 14.19 20.90
N PHE A 55 7.08 13.39 19.83
CA PHE A 55 6.12 12.32 19.60
C PHE A 55 6.84 11.00 19.28
N PRO A 56 7.39 10.29 20.29
CA PRO A 56 8.25 9.12 20.05
C PRO A 56 7.57 8.01 19.26
N TRP A 57 6.24 7.88 19.40
CA TRP A 57 5.41 6.88 18.73
C TRP A 57 4.78 7.38 17.42
N GLY A 58 5.10 8.60 16.98
CA GLY A 58 4.53 9.20 15.77
C GLY A 58 3.07 9.64 15.90
N VAL A 59 2.51 9.60 17.11
CA VAL A 59 1.12 9.93 17.41
C VAL A 59 1.08 10.94 18.55
N ALA A 60 0.50 12.12 18.30
CA ALA A 60 0.21 13.09 19.33
C ALA A 60 -1.12 12.77 20.02
N LEU A 61 -1.20 12.97 21.35
CA LEU A 61 -2.46 12.81 22.09
C LEU A 61 -3.52 13.80 21.62
N ASN A 62 -3.09 15.03 21.32
CA ASN A 62 -3.88 16.04 20.64
C ASN A 62 -3.22 16.35 19.29
N ILE A 63 -3.92 16.06 18.20
CA ILE A 63 -3.40 16.24 16.84
C ILE A 63 -3.04 17.69 16.52
N MET A 64 -3.68 18.65 17.21
CA MET A 64 -3.40 20.07 17.04
C MET A 64 -2.09 20.51 17.72
N ASP A 65 -1.57 19.77 18.70
CA ASP A 65 -0.24 20.04 19.25
C ASP A 65 0.86 19.70 18.22
N TRP A 66 0.60 18.67 17.41
CA TRP A 66 1.48 18.26 16.31
C TRP A 66 1.39 19.20 15.10
N CYS A 67 0.19 19.64 14.69
CA CYS A 67 0.01 20.56 13.56
C CYS A 67 -0.95 21.73 13.93
N PRO A 68 -0.47 22.72 14.70
CA PRO A 68 -1.32 23.75 15.28
C PRO A 68 -1.88 24.77 14.28
N LEU A 69 -1.24 24.91 13.12
CA LEU A 69 -1.72 25.80 12.06
C LEU A 69 -2.68 25.10 11.09
N ALA A 70 -3.09 23.86 11.36
CA ALA A 70 -4.14 23.20 10.59
C ALA A 70 -5.51 23.88 10.83
N GLN A 71 -6.35 23.94 9.79
CA GLN A 71 -7.70 24.50 9.85
C GLN A 71 -8.58 23.74 10.83
N THR A 72 -8.43 22.41 10.88
CA THR A 72 -9.20 21.52 11.75
C THR A 72 -8.35 20.30 12.12
N GLY A 73 -8.74 19.61 13.20
CA GLY A 73 -8.14 18.32 13.57
C GLY A 73 -8.29 17.25 12.49
N THR A 74 -9.36 17.29 11.67
CA THR A 74 -9.56 16.37 10.54
C THR A 74 -8.50 16.59 9.46
N VAL A 75 -8.20 17.85 9.12
CA VAL A 75 -7.16 18.20 8.15
C VAL A 75 -5.78 17.77 8.65
N ALA A 76 -5.47 18.04 9.92
CA ALA A 76 -4.23 17.57 10.54
C ALA A 76 -4.12 16.04 10.53
N GLY A 77 -5.18 15.33 10.94
CA GLY A 77 -5.21 13.87 10.97
C GLY A 77 -5.05 13.25 9.58
N LYS A 78 -5.64 13.85 8.54
CA LYS A 78 -5.43 13.42 7.15
C LYS A 78 -3.98 13.59 6.72
N LEU A 79 -3.37 14.77 6.98
CA LEU A 79 -1.95 15.00 6.69
C LEU A 79 -1.06 13.99 7.43
N GLN A 80 -1.33 13.72 8.70
CA GLN A 80 -0.60 12.71 9.48
C GLN A 80 -0.66 11.33 8.81
N ARG A 81 -1.87 10.87 8.42
CA ARG A 81 -2.06 9.59 7.70
C ARG A 81 -1.32 9.54 6.36
N ARG A 82 -1.27 10.65 5.61
CA ARG A 82 -0.49 10.74 4.36
C ARG A 82 1.00 10.55 4.61
N ILE A 83 1.54 11.17 5.66
CA ILE A 83 2.94 11.04 6.04
C ILE A 83 3.25 9.62 6.54
N MET A 84 2.39 9.04 7.38
CA MET A 84 2.52 7.65 7.86
C MET A 84 2.62 6.62 6.74
N ARG A 85 1.97 6.90 5.60
CA ARG A 85 1.92 5.99 4.45
C ARG A 85 2.99 6.29 3.39
N THR A 86 3.84 7.30 3.62
CA THR A 86 4.87 7.70 2.66
C THR A 86 6.00 6.67 2.61
N GLY A 87 6.41 6.29 1.40
CA GLY A 87 7.61 5.48 1.15
C GLY A 87 7.43 3.97 1.34
N TYR A 88 8.50 3.23 1.06
CA TYR A 88 8.55 1.76 1.11
C TYR A 88 7.48 1.07 0.25
N VAL A 89 7.10 1.67 -0.88
CA VAL A 89 6.07 1.16 -1.79
C VAL A 89 6.45 -0.23 -2.32
N LEU A 90 7.67 -0.35 -2.85
CA LEU A 90 8.17 -1.58 -3.45
C LEU A 90 8.30 -2.75 -2.43
N PRO A 91 8.92 -2.58 -1.25
CA PRO A 91 8.91 -3.60 -0.20
C PRO A 91 7.51 -4.08 0.19
N VAL A 92 6.54 -3.16 0.32
CA VAL A 92 5.17 -3.51 0.69
C VAL A 92 4.49 -4.31 -0.42
N ASN A 93 4.55 -3.85 -1.67
CA ASN A 93 3.95 -4.56 -2.79
C ASN A 93 4.61 -5.94 -3.00
N ALA A 94 5.93 -6.05 -2.85
CA ALA A 94 6.66 -7.32 -2.96
C ALA A 94 6.31 -8.29 -1.82
N ALA A 95 6.11 -7.80 -0.59
CA ALA A 95 5.65 -8.63 0.52
C ALA A 95 4.23 -9.15 0.27
N ILE A 96 3.32 -8.31 -0.23
CA ILE A 96 1.95 -8.73 -0.57
C ILE A 96 1.98 -9.77 -1.70
N ALA A 97 2.66 -9.49 -2.80
CA ALA A 97 2.75 -10.41 -3.94
C ALA A 97 3.44 -11.74 -3.56
N GLY A 98 4.48 -11.69 -2.73
CA GLY A 98 5.13 -12.88 -2.20
C GLY A 98 4.20 -13.72 -1.33
N ALA A 99 3.43 -13.09 -0.44
CA ALA A 99 2.46 -13.80 0.40
C ALA A 99 1.32 -14.42 -0.43
N LEU A 100 0.83 -13.73 -1.46
CA LEU A 100 -0.16 -14.30 -2.38
C LEU A 100 0.39 -15.51 -3.12
N LEU A 101 1.64 -15.43 -3.60
CA LEU A 101 2.30 -16.55 -4.27
C LEU A 101 2.43 -17.76 -3.31
N SER A 102 2.92 -17.52 -2.10
CA SER A 102 3.10 -18.53 -1.04
C SER A 102 1.78 -19.22 -0.69
N GLU A 103 0.79 -18.44 -0.25
CA GLU A 103 -0.39 -18.97 0.44
C GLU A 103 -1.56 -19.33 -0.48
N ILE A 104 -1.58 -18.85 -1.73
CA ILE A 104 -2.68 -19.13 -2.68
C ILE A 104 -2.22 -20.00 -3.84
N TYR A 105 -1.01 -19.77 -4.34
CA TYR A 105 -0.56 -20.37 -5.60
C TYR A 105 0.45 -21.49 -5.42
N THR A 106 1.09 -21.62 -4.24
CA THR A 106 2.01 -22.73 -3.94
C THR A 106 1.55 -23.70 -2.86
N THR A 107 0.56 -23.32 -2.04
CA THR A 107 -0.21 -24.23 -1.20
C THR A 107 -1.07 -25.14 -2.10
N THR A 108 -0.41 -26.07 -2.77
CA THR A 108 -1.10 -27.26 -3.22
C THR A 108 -1.62 -27.90 -1.95
N SER A 109 -2.94 -27.99 -1.78
CA SER A 109 -3.49 -29.19 -1.17
C SER A 109 -2.70 -30.34 -1.77
N ALA A 110 -1.92 -31.01 -0.93
CA ALA A 110 -0.82 -31.90 -1.34
C ALA A 110 -1.29 -32.79 -2.50
N ALA A 111 -0.40 -33.22 -3.40
CA ALA A 111 -0.82 -34.16 -4.44
C ALA A 111 -1.52 -35.38 -3.79
N GLY A 112 -2.86 -35.47 -3.94
CA GLY A 112 -3.71 -36.46 -3.26
C GLY A 112 -4.57 -35.95 -2.08
N SER A 113 -4.47 -34.70 -1.66
CA SER A 113 -5.44 -34.07 -0.74
C SER A 113 -6.72 -33.75 -1.51
N ASN A 114 -7.86 -34.09 -0.89
CA ASN A 114 -9.20 -33.75 -1.39
C ASN A 114 -9.59 -32.28 -1.11
N ASP A 115 -8.70 -31.50 -0.49
CA ASP A 115 -9.02 -30.13 -0.11
C ASP A 115 -9.05 -29.22 -1.34
N PRO A 116 -10.10 -28.39 -1.49
CA PRO A 116 -10.27 -27.51 -2.64
C PRO A 116 -9.12 -26.50 -2.72
N ARG A 117 -8.59 -26.30 -3.94
CA ARG A 117 -7.59 -25.26 -4.17
C ARG A 117 -8.25 -23.90 -4.19
N LEU A 118 -7.81 -23.03 -3.28
CA LEU A 118 -8.22 -21.63 -3.27
C LEU A 118 -7.50 -20.88 -4.38
N ARG A 119 -8.24 -20.09 -5.16
CA ARG A 119 -7.66 -19.19 -6.17
C ARG A 119 -8.36 -17.84 -6.15
N LEU A 120 -7.58 -16.79 -6.42
CA LEU A 120 -8.13 -15.48 -6.70
C LEU A 120 -8.94 -15.52 -8.00
N LYS A 121 -10.09 -14.85 -7.98
CA LYS A 121 -10.93 -14.58 -9.15
C LYS A 121 -11.18 -13.09 -9.24
N TYR A 122 -11.18 -12.58 -10.46
CA TYR A 122 -11.78 -11.31 -10.80
C TYR A 122 -13.13 -11.58 -11.48
N ARG A 123 -14.23 -11.10 -10.89
CA ARG A 123 -15.59 -11.46 -11.30
C ARG A 123 -15.74 -12.99 -11.36
N SER A 124 -16.06 -13.53 -12.53
CA SER A 124 -16.22 -14.98 -12.75
C SER A 124 -14.94 -15.66 -13.25
N SER A 125 -13.83 -14.92 -13.45
CA SER A 125 -12.63 -15.43 -14.10
C SER A 125 -11.48 -15.61 -13.09
N PRO A 126 -10.87 -16.80 -12.98
CA PRO A 126 -9.63 -17.00 -12.22
C PRO A 126 -8.54 -16.03 -12.65
N ILE A 127 -7.71 -15.62 -11.69
CA ILE A 127 -6.47 -14.89 -11.94
C ILE A 127 -5.42 -15.87 -12.45
N ALA A 128 -4.94 -15.60 -13.67
CA ALA A 128 -3.95 -16.38 -14.40
C ALA A 128 -2.54 -15.78 -14.31
N ASP A 129 -2.41 -14.49 -13.97
CA ASP A 129 -1.12 -13.86 -13.67
C ASP A 129 -1.30 -12.73 -12.65
N PHE A 130 -0.27 -12.44 -11.86
CA PHE A 130 -0.19 -11.24 -11.04
C PHE A 130 1.26 -10.86 -10.76
N GLY A 131 1.48 -9.59 -10.44
CA GLY A 131 2.81 -9.09 -10.17
C GLY A 131 2.83 -7.61 -9.83
N ILE A 132 3.98 -6.99 -10.04
CA ILE A 132 4.21 -5.57 -9.73
C ILE A 132 4.54 -4.84 -11.03
N CYS A 133 3.85 -3.72 -11.25
CA CYS A 133 4.20 -2.73 -12.25
C CYS A 133 5.09 -1.64 -11.63
N HIS A 134 5.99 -1.09 -12.43
CA HIS A 134 6.83 0.05 -12.11
C HIS A 134 6.63 1.13 -13.18
N GLY A 135 6.51 2.38 -12.74
CA GLY A 135 6.35 3.50 -13.65
C GLY A 135 6.11 4.82 -12.95
N ALA A 136 5.24 5.64 -13.52
CA ALA A 136 4.88 6.94 -12.98
C ALA A 136 3.37 7.08 -12.75
N VAL A 137 2.99 7.96 -11.81
CA VAL A 137 1.61 8.38 -11.56
C VAL A 137 1.45 9.89 -11.76
N SER A 138 0.40 10.29 -12.47
CA SER A 138 0.05 11.69 -12.68
C SER A 138 -0.57 12.25 -11.40
N VAL A 139 0.20 13.07 -10.68
CA VAL A 139 -0.20 13.69 -9.42
C VAL A 139 -0.03 15.20 -9.51
N ALA A 140 -1.08 15.94 -9.15
CA ALA A 140 -1.05 17.40 -9.11
C ALA A 140 0.02 17.88 -8.11
N PRO A 141 0.74 18.97 -8.40
CA PRO A 141 1.79 19.44 -7.50
C PRO A 141 1.31 19.76 -6.08
N SER A 142 0.07 20.24 -5.91
CA SER A 142 -0.55 20.47 -4.59
C SER A 142 -0.72 19.20 -3.74
N ASP A 143 -0.73 18.04 -4.39
CA ASP A 143 -0.92 16.74 -3.75
C ASP A 143 0.39 15.99 -3.49
N ARG A 144 1.53 16.53 -3.91
CA ARG A 144 2.86 16.02 -3.55
C ARG A 144 3.29 16.60 -2.21
N LEU A 145 4.11 15.89 -1.44
CA LEU A 145 4.66 16.38 -0.17
C LEU A 145 6.17 16.65 -0.30
N LEU A 146 6.61 17.77 0.28
CA LEU A 146 8.01 18.11 0.50
C LEU A 146 8.20 18.42 1.98
N PHE A 147 9.28 17.95 2.59
CA PHE A 147 9.52 18.13 4.02
C PHE A 147 10.76 18.98 4.26
N TYR A 148 10.64 20.13 4.91
CA TYR A 148 11.80 20.91 5.34
C TYR A 148 12.12 20.62 6.81
N SER A 149 13.28 20.05 7.06
CA SER A 149 13.82 19.81 8.40
C SER A 149 14.52 21.08 8.89
N LEU A 150 14.07 21.66 10.01
CA LEU A 150 14.71 22.83 10.62
C LEU A 150 16.07 22.48 11.25
N GLY A 151 16.22 21.29 11.83
CA GLY A 151 17.45 20.82 12.44
C GLY A 151 18.55 20.52 11.42
N ARG A 152 18.18 19.95 10.27
CA ARG A 152 19.13 19.65 9.18
C ARG A 152 19.21 20.74 8.11
N GLN A 153 18.35 21.77 8.22
CA GLN A 153 18.19 22.87 7.27
C GLN A 153 18.10 22.41 5.80
N LYS A 154 17.41 21.30 5.54
CA LYS A 154 17.30 20.71 4.20
C LYS A 154 15.88 20.26 3.88
N ILE A 155 15.55 20.34 2.59
CA ILE A 155 14.33 19.75 2.03
C ILE A 155 14.60 18.27 1.75
N VAL A 156 13.74 17.40 2.29
CA VAL A 156 13.64 15.98 2.02
C VAL A 156 12.39 15.77 1.16
N ASP A 157 12.54 14.99 0.10
CA ASP A 157 11.41 14.66 -0.78
C ASP A 157 10.46 13.68 -0.10
N GLY A 158 9.16 13.82 -0.39
CA GLY A 158 8.19 12.78 -0.12
C GLY A 158 8.30 11.62 -1.12
N GLN A 159 7.22 10.87 -1.26
CA GLN A 159 7.13 9.82 -2.26
C GLN A 159 7.24 10.41 -3.67
N ASP A 160 8.04 9.78 -4.53
CA ASP A 160 8.27 10.23 -5.90
C ASP A 160 7.19 9.64 -6.82
N PRO A 161 6.28 10.46 -7.40
CA PRO A 161 5.28 9.96 -8.32
C PRO A 161 5.89 9.45 -9.63
N ASP A 162 7.10 9.85 -10.00
CA ASP A 162 7.77 9.42 -11.23
C ASP A 162 8.52 8.08 -11.06
N ASN A 163 8.54 7.52 -9.86
CA ASN A 163 9.11 6.21 -9.51
C ASN A 163 8.17 5.49 -8.54
N HIS A 164 7.03 5.06 -9.06
CA HIS A 164 5.93 4.46 -8.30
C HIS A 164 5.69 3.00 -8.70
N TYR A 165 5.09 2.23 -7.78
CA TYR A 165 4.85 0.80 -7.95
C TYR A 165 3.43 0.44 -7.53
N TRP A 166 2.79 -0.44 -8.29
CA TRP A 166 1.44 -0.93 -8.00
C TRP A 166 1.31 -2.40 -8.39
N LEU A 167 0.28 -3.07 -7.89
CA LEU A 167 0.01 -4.47 -8.21
C LEU A 167 -0.87 -4.56 -9.45
N TYR A 168 -0.61 -5.55 -10.30
CA TYR A 168 -1.49 -5.92 -11.40
C TYR A 168 -1.97 -7.36 -11.23
N PHE A 169 -3.18 -7.63 -11.73
CA PHE A 169 -3.75 -8.96 -11.83
C PHE A 169 -4.35 -9.13 -13.22
N THR A 170 -4.08 -10.28 -13.83
CA THR A 170 -4.60 -10.67 -15.14
C THR A 170 -5.47 -11.89 -14.99
N SER A 171 -6.74 -11.79 -15.37
CA SER A 171 -7.66 -12.91 -15.39
C SER A 171 -7.36 -13.86 -16.55
N LEU A 172 -7.83 -15.11 -16.48
CA LEU A 172 -7.72 -16.08 -17.56
C LEU A 172 -8.38 -15.59 -18.87
N LYS A 173 -9.36 -14.69 -18.78
CA LYS A 173 -9.98 -14.02 -19.94
C LYS A 173 -9.17 -12.83 -20.47
N GLY A 174 -8.01 -12.54 -19.90
CA GLY A 174 -7.18 -11.38 -20.25
C GLY A 174 -7.69 -10.06 -19.68
N GLU A 175 -8.60 -10.07 -18.70
CA GLU A 175 -9.01 -8.84 -18.01
C GLU A 175 -7.91 -8.43 -17.03
N GLU A 176 -7.47 -7.18 -17.11
CA GLU A 176 -6.47 -6.63 -16.19
C GLU A 176 -7.10 -5.64 -15.23
N VAL A 177 -6.69 -5.77 -13.97
CA VAL A 177 -7.03 -4.86 -12.88
C VAL A 177 -5.80 -4.48 -12.09
N TYR A 178 -5.80 -3.25 -11.60
CA TYR A 178 -4.70 -2.68 -10.83
C TYR A 178 -5.14 -2.36 -9.41
N LEU A 179 -4.29 -2.71 -8.46
CA LEU A 179 -4.42 -2.38 -7.05
C LEU A 179 -3.23 -1.55 -6.61
N ASP A 180 -3.52 -0.38 -6.07
CA ASP A 180 -2.50 0.50 -5.55
C ASP A 180 -2.82 0.94 -4.11
N CYS A 181 -2.03 0.42 -3.18
CA CYS A 181 -2.15 0.69 -1.75
C CYS A 181 -1.39 1.96 -1.32
N CYS A 182 -0.70 2.64 -2.24
CA CYS A 182 0.28 3.69 -1.97
C CYS A 182 -0.05 5.03 -2.64
N MET A 183 -1.31 5.25 -3.03
CA MET A 183 -1.82 6.53 -3.53
C MET A 183 -2.23 7.51 -2.44
N HIS A 184 -2.36 7.04 -1.19
CA HIS A 184 -2.75 7.89 -0.05
C HIS A 184 -1.80 9.09 0.17
N PRO A 185 -0.45 8.93 0.12
CA PRO A 185 0.48 10.06 0.21
C PRO A 185 0.24 11.15 -0.83
N PHE A 186 -0.28 10.79 -2.00
CA PHE A 186 -0.63 11.68 -3.11
C PHE A 186 -2.04 12.25 -3.03
N ASN A 187 -2.67 12.26 -1.85
CA ASN A 187 -4.03 12.77 -1.63
C ASN A 187 -5.13 12.04 -2.44
N LEU A 188 -4.79 10.92 -3.08
CA LEU A 188 -5.69 10.08 -3.86
C LEU A 188 -6.13 8.90 -2.96
N ALA A 189 -6.78 9.26 -1.86
CA ALA A 189 -7.12 8.36 -0.76
C ALA A 189 -8.48 7.69 -0.97
N GLN A 190 -8.51 6.70 -1.85
CA GLN A 190 -9.60 5.71 -1.88
C GLN A 190 -9.36 4.68 -0.77
N LEU A 191 -10.39 4.41 0.01
CA LEU A 191 -10.37 3.55 1.19
C LEU A 191 -11.43 2.46 1.04
N ILE A 192 -11.10 1.23 1.40
CA ILE A 192 -12.07 0.14 1.57
C ILE A 192 -12.33 -0.09 3.04
N ARG A 193 -13.59 -0.29 3.45
CA ARG A 193 -13.90 -0.70 4.82
C ARG A 193 -13.36 -2.11 5.06
N THR A 194 -12.70 -2.31 6.19
CA THR A 194 -12.09 -3.60 6.58
C THR A 194 -12.66 -4.18 7.87
N VAL A 195 -13.66 -3.56 8.50
CA VAL A 195 -14.23 -4.05 9.77
C VAL A 195 -14.78 -5.47 9.61
N GLY A 196 -14.32 -6.40 10.46
CA GLY A 196 -14.81 -7.79 10.51
C GLY A 196 -14.15 -8.76 9.54
N TYR A 197 -13.12 -8.33 8.80
CA TYR A 197 -12.39 -9.17 7.85
C TYR A 197 -10.97 -9.58 8.27
N PRO A 198 -10.20 -8.76 9.02
CA PRO A 198 -8.90 -9.15 9.53
C PRO A 198 -8.98 -10.33 10.51
N PRO A 199 -7.91 -11.12 10.64
CA PRO A 199 -7.73 -12.07 11.75
C PRO A 199 -7.98 -11.40 13.11
N PRO A 200 -8.47 -12.13 14.14
CA PRO A 200 -8.83 -11.52 15.43
C PRO A 200 -7.61 -10.88 16.11
N GLN A 201 -6.41 -11.39 15.82
CA GLN A 201 -5.15 -10.82 16.29
C GLN A 201 -4.87 -9.42 15.71
N LEU A 202 -5.47 -9.10 14.56
CA LEU A 202 -5.45 -7.79 13.91
C LEU A 202 -6.73 -6.98 14.17
N GLU A 203 -7.79 -7.55 14.75
CA GLU A 203 -9.01 -6.78 15.11
C GLU A 203 -8.75 -5.80 16.26
N VAL A 204 -7.81 -6.11 17.16
CA VAL A 204 -7.36 -5.21 18.25
C VAL A 204 -6.84 -3.88 17.69
N THR A 205 -6.22 -3.95 16.52
CA THR A 205 -5.94 -2.78 15.74
C THR A 205 -7.17 -2.40 14.95
N ASN A 206 -8.19 -1.77 15.56
CA ASN A 206 -9.41 -1.17 15.00
C ASN A 206 -9.31 -0.35 13.66
N ILE A 207 -8.61 -0.86 12.65
CA ILE A 207 -8.43 -0.32 11.32
C ILE A 207 -9.72 -0.66 10.59
N GLY A 208 -10.68 0.26 10.69
CA GLY A 208 -11.93 0.12 9.97
C GLY A 208 -11.80 0.32 8.47
N VAL A 209 -10.63 0.81 7.99
CA VAL A 209 -10.40 1.13 6.58
C VAL A 209 -8.96 0.90 6.10
N SER A 210 -8.78 0.43 4.86
CA SER A 210 -7.47 0.28 4.21
C SER A 210 -7.39 1.08 2.91
N PRO A 211 -6.26 1.75 2.60
CA PRO A 211 -6.03 2.36 1.29
C PRO A 211 -6.07 1.33 0.17
N CYS A 212 -6.87 1.62 -0.84
CA CYS A 212 -7.04 0.79 -2.01
C CYS A 212 -7.49 1.67 -3.16
N HIS A 213 -6.57 2.06 -4.04
CA HIS A 213 -6.92 2.65 -5.32
C HIS A 213 -7.07 1.52 -6.34
N TRP A 214 -8.26 1.39 -6.90
CA TRP A 214 -8.63 0.28 -7.78
C TRP A 214 -8.99 0.80 -9.16
N THR A 215 -8.35 0.28 -10.20
CA THR A 215 -8.67 0.66 -11.59
C THR A 215 -8.80 -0.55 -12.50
N GLU A 216 -9.88 -0.59 -13.29
CA GLU A 216 -10.07 -1.58 -14.35
C GLU A 216 -9.43 -1.09 -15.67
N ARG A 217 -8.73 -1.95 -16.41
CA ARG A 217 -8.06 -1.56 -17.68
C ARG A 217 -9.01 -0.96 -18.72
N GLN A 218 -10.29 -1.32 -18.69
CA GLN A 218 -11.29 -0.73 -19.60
C GLN A 218 -11.52 0.76 -19.32
N LEU A 219 -11.35 1.21 -18.07
CA LEU A 219 -11.37 2.63 -17.72
C LEU A 219 -10.10 3.34 -18.20
N LEU A 220 -8.96 2.65 -18.20
CA LEU A 220 -7.70 3.18 -18.75
C LEU A 220 -7.79 3.41 -20.27
N LYS A 221 -8.45 2.52 -21.02
CA LYS A 221 -8.69 2.69 -22.47
C LYS A 221 -9.49 3.95 -22.83
N ARG A 222 -10.16 4.56 -21.86
CA ARG A 222 -10.88 5.83 -22.04
C ARG A 222 -10.00 7.07 -21.77
N ASN A 223 -8.67 6.92 -21.77
CA ASN A 223 -7.68 8.00 -21.53
C ASN A 223 -7.77 8.66 -20.14
N LEU A 224 -8.31 7.96 -19.14
CA LEU A 224 -8.35 8.41 -17.75
C LEU A 224 -7.24 7.78 -16.89
N SER A 225 -6.22 7.20 -17.52
CA SER A 225 -5.12 6.58 -16.79
C SER A 225 -4.27 7.64 -16.10
N ILE A 226 -4.27 7.62 -14.77
CA ILE A 226 -3.25 8.32 -13.99
C ILE A 226 -1.90 7.57 -14.00
N TYR A 227 -1.86 6.33 -14.49
CA TYR A 227 -0.67 5.48 -14.50
C TYR A 227 0.04 5.51 -15.86
N THR A 228 1.37 5.59 -15.82
CA THR A 228 2.26 5.39 -16.97
C THR A 228 3.23 4.27 -16.62
N GLU A 229 2.94 3.06 -17.09
CA GLU A 229 3.78 1.89 -16.86
C GLU A 229 5.07 1.95 -17.71
N ARG A 230 6.21 1.59 -17.11
CA ARG A 230 7.51 1.47 -17.78
C ARG A 230 7.98 0.02 -17.84
N SER A 231 7.83 -0.71 -16.75
CA SER A 231 8.17 -2.12 -16.66
C SER A 231 7.20 -2.85 -15.72
N ARG A 232 7.20 -4.18 -15.79
CA ARG A 232 6.47 -5.04 -14.85
C ARG A 232 7.19 -6.34 -14.65
N MET A 233 6.92 -6.99 -13.52
CA MET A 233 7.41 -8.33 -13.20
C MET A 233 6.25 -9.19 -12.72
N SER A 234 6.00 -10.30 -13.40
CA SER A 234 5.10 -11.35 -12.92
C SER A 234 5.73 -12.05 -11.73
N PHE A 235 5.02 -12.10 -10.60
CA PHE A 235 5.41 -12.95 -9.48
C PHE A 235 5.05 -14.40 -9.75
N LEU A 236 3.88 -14.64 -10.35
CA LEU A 236 3.40 -15.99 -10.60
C LEU A 236 4.27 -16.77 -11.59
N HIS A 237 4.87 -16.11 -12.59
CA HIS A 237 5.68 -16.74 -13.64
C HIS A 237 7.19 -16.53 -13.49
N ASN A 238 7.64 -15.88 -12.41
CA ASN A 238 9.06 -15.74 -12.13
C ASN A 238 9.62 -17.07 -11.59
N SER A 239 10.41 -17.76 -12.40
CA SER A 239 10.96 -19.09 -12.07
C SER A 239 11.83 -19.08 -10.81
N THR A 240 12.58 -18.01 -10.57
CA THR A 240 13.37 -17.84 -9.35
C THR A 240 12.47 -17.77 -8.12
N LEU A 241 11.40 -16.96 -8.15
CA LEU A 241 10.45 -16.85 -7.04
C LEU A 241 9.65 -18.14 -6.84
N GLN A 242 9.23 -18.80 -7.93
CA GLN A 242 8.55 -20.10 -7.84
C GLN A 242 9.43 -21.16 -7.16
N GLU A 243 10.73 -21.19 -7.49
CA GLU A 243 11.66 -22.16 -6.90
C GLU A 243 11.88 -21.93 -5.41
N VAL A 244 11.93 -20.66 -4.98
CA VAL A 244 11.97 -20.30 -3.55
C VAL A 244 10.73 -20.83 -2.82
N MET A 245 9.56 -20.65 -3.41
CA MET A 245 8.28 -21.03 -2.78
C MET A 245 8.15 -22.53 -2.56
N LYS A 246 8.63 -23.36 -3.50
CA LYS A 246 8.62 -24.83 -3.35
C LYS A 246 9.37 -25.34 -2.12
N ARG A 247 10.34 -24.56 -1.60
CA ARG A 247 11.19 -24.94 -0.48
C ARG A 247 10.70 -24.38 0.86
N SER A 248 9.87 -23.35 0.79
CA SER A 248 9.52 -22.51 1.94
C SER A 248 8.25 -23.03 2.62
N VAL A 249 8.30 -24.22 3.21
CA VAL A 249 7.13 -24.79 3.92
C VAL A 249 6.85 -24.04 5.22
N ASP A 250 7.89 -23.53 5.93
CA ASP A 250 7.69 -22.79 7.19
C ASP A 250 8.75 -21.72 7.49
N ARG A 251 9.88 -21.71 6.78
CA ARG A 251 11.02 -20.82 7.07
C ARG A 251 11.72 -20.38 5.80
N TRP A 252 11.79 -19.06 5.63
CA TRP A 252 12.58 -18.42 4.59
C TRP A 252 14.05 -18.40 5.01
N SER A 253 14.91 -19.10 4.27
CA SER A 253 16.36 -19.01 4.47
C SER A 253 16.91 -17.68 3.96
N GLU A 254 18.15 -17.34 4.33
CA GLU A 254 18.84 -16.17 3.77
C GLU A 254 18.99 -16.27 2.24
N ARG A 255 19.19 -17.49 1.73
CA ARG A 255 19.26 -17.76 0.29
C ARG A 255 17.93 -17.45 -0.41
N ASP A 256 16.81 -17.84 0.20
CA ASP A 256 15.47 -17.57 -0.32
C ASP A 256 15.20 -16.07 -0.37
N MET A 257 15.54 -15.37 0.70
CA MET A 257 15.40 -13.91 0.76
C MET A 257 16.32 -13.20 -0.23
N SER A 258 17.53 -13.70 -0.44
CA SER A 258 18.46 -13.16 -1.44
C SER A 258 17.90 -13.24 -2.86
N ALA A 259 17.26 -14.35 -3.21
CA ALA A 259 16.56 -14.51 -4.48
C ALA A 259 15.39 -13.52 -4.64
N PHE A 260 14.63 -13.29 -3.56
CA PHE A 260 13.60 -12.24 -3.51
C PHE A 260 14.17 -10.85 -3.75
N TYR A 261 15.28 -10.51 -3.08
CA TYR A 261 15.94 -9.23 -3.26
C TYR A 261 16.42 -9.04 -4.70
N GLY A 262 17.04 -10.05 -5.30
CA GLY A 262 17.48 -9.99 -6.70
C GLY A 262 16.33 -9.76 -7.68
N ALA A 263 15.16 -10.38 -7.46
CA ALA A 263 13.98 -10.13 -8.27
C ALA A 263 13.47 -8.68 -8.15
N VAL A 264 13.46 -8.14 -6.92
CA VAL A 264 13.04 -6.75 -6.65
C VAL A 264 14.04 -5.72 -7.20
N GLU A 265 15.34 -6.00 -7.10
CA GLU A 265 16.41 -5.18 -7.68
C GLU A 265 16.32 -5.15 -9.21
N SER A 266 16.01 -6.29 -9.83
CA SER A 266 15.77 -6.39 -11.27
C SER A 266 14.60 -5.52 -11.73
N LEU A 267 13.48 -5.53 -11.00
CA LEU A 267 12.31 -4.70 -11.32
C LEU A 267 12.56 -3.19 -11.15
N SER A 268 13.28 -2.81 -10.08
CA SER A 268 13.55 -1.39 -9.77
C SER A 268 14.74 -0.80 -10.52
N GLU A 269 15.51 -1.65 -11.22
CA GLU A 269 16.76 -1.32 -11.92
C GLU A 269 17.79 -0.64 -11.00
N LYS A 270 17.68 -0.87 -9.68
CA LYS A 270 18.48 -0.22 -8.65
C LYS A 270 18.85 -1.20 -7.54
N PRO A 271 19.98 -0.98 -6.84
CA PRO A 271 20.29 -1.72 -5.62
C PRO A 271 19.19 -1.51 -4.58
N PHE A 272 18.79 -2.60 -3.91
CA PHE A 272 17.71 -2.57 -2.93
C PHE A 272 18.31 -2.32 -1.54
N PRO A 273 18.02 -1.15 -0.90
CA PRO A 273 18.71 -0.75 0.32
C PRO A 273 18.50 -1.74 1.48
N THR A 274 19.50 -1.91 2.35
CA THR A 274 19.41 -2.83 3.51
C THR A 274 18.16 -2.61 4.38
N PRO A 275 17.77 -1.37 4.74
CA PRO A 275 16.54 -1.17 5.52
C PRO A 275 15.27 -1.62 4.80
N GLU A 276 15.25 -1.55 3.47
CA GLU A 276 14.14 -2.01 2.64
C GLU A 276 14.11 -3.54 2.50
N LYS A 277 15.29 -4.17 2.41
CA LYS A 277 15.45 -5.64 2.47
C LYS A 277 14.92 -6.22 3.77
N GLU A 278 15.33 -5.64 4.90
CA GLU A 278 14.85 -6.04 6.23
C GLU A 278 13.34 -5.87 6.38
N LEU A 279 12.81 -4.74 5.88
CA LEU A 279 11.37 -4.48 5.90
C LEU A 279 10.60 -5.50 5.06
N LEU A 280 11.05 -5.79 3.83
CA LEU A 280 10.46 -6.81 2.97
C LEU A 280 10.41 -8.16 3.68
N GLY A 281 11.53 -8.62 4.24
CA GLY A 281 11.58 -9.90 4.95
C GLY A 281 10.62 -9.99 6.15
N LYS A 282 10.52 -8.92 6.95
CA LYS A 282 9.57 -8.85 8.07
C LYS A 282 8.11 -8.86 7.59
N MET A 283 7.79 -8.04 6.59
CA MET A 283 6.44 -7.89 6.06
C MET A 283 5.96 -9.16 5.34
N LEU A 284 6.83 -9.80 4.55
CA LEU A 284 6.51 -11.03 3.84
C LEU A 284 6.10 -12.13 4.83
N ARG A 285 6.91 -12.37 5.87
CA ARG A 285 6.60 -13.37 6.91
C ARG A 285 5.29 -13.06 7.63
N LEU A 286 5.07 -11.80 7.98
CA LEU A 286 3.84 -11.36 8.62
C LEU A 286 2.61 -11.56 7.72
N HIS A 287 2.72 -11.22 6.44
CA HIS A 287 1.64 -11.37 5.47
C HIS A 287 1.33 -12.84 5.16
N CYS A 288 2.34 -13.70 5.00
CA CYS A 288 2.14 -15.15 4.88
C CYS A 288 1.39 -15.69 6.09
N LYS A 289 1.86 -15.40 7.32
CA LYS A 289 1.19 -15.85 8.55
C LYS A 289 -0.26 -15.39 8.63
N ASN A 290 -0.51 -14.10 8.39
CA ASN A 290 -1.87 -13.55 8.48
C ASN A 290 -2.79 -14.16 7.42
N LEU A 291 -2.30 -14.32 6.19
CA LEU A 291 -3.08 -14.87 5.10
C LEU A 291 -3.37 -16.37 5.29
N GLY A 292 -2.38 -17.13 5.79
CA GLY A 292 -2.58 -18.51 6.23
C GLY A 292 -3.69 -18.62 7.29
N THR A 293 -3.66 -17.78 8.32
CA THR A 293 -4.75 -17.74 9.33
C THR A 293 -6.10 -17.39 8.71
N VAL A 294 -6.17 -16.44 7.77
CA VAL A 294 -7.42 -16.10 7.06
C VAL A 294 -7.98 -17.31 6.31
N PHE A 295 -7.12 -18.14 5.71
CA PHE A 295 -7.53 -19.35 5.01
C PHE A 295 -7.95 -20.47 5.95
N GLU A 296 -7.15 -20.76 6.97
CA GLU A 296 -7.45 -21.78 7.98
C GLU A 296 -8.78 -21.53 8.70
N THR A 297 -9.08 -20.25 8.98
CA THR A 297 -10.31 -19.84 9.68
C THR A 297 -11.46 -19.46 8.74
N GLU A 298 -11.27 -19.64 7.43
CA GLU A 298 -12.21 -19.28 6.36
C GLU A 298 -12.76 -17.85 6.44
N GLN A 299 -12.03 -16.92 7.06
CA GLN A 299 -12.47 -15.53 7.23
C GLN A 299 -12.69 -14.82 5.90
N TRP A 300 -12.00 -15.27 4.85
CA TRP A 300 -12.21 -14.77 3.49
C TRP A 300 -13.67 -14.90 3.01
N LYS A 301 -14.46 -15.84 3.55
CA LYS A 301 -15.89 -16.00 3.23
C LYS A 301 -16.76 -14.85 3.75
N ARG A 302 -16.26 -14.07 4.71
CA ARG A 302 -16.95 -12.90 5.28
C ARG A 302 -16.76 -11.63 4.45
N TYR A 303 -15.85 -11.63 3.48
CA TYR A 303 -15.62 -10.46 2.65
C TYR A 303 -16.85 -10.23 1.75
N PRO A 304 -17.42 -9.01 1.75
CA PRO A 304 -18.60 -8.70 0.96
C PRO A 304 -18.23 -8.74 -0.51
N ARG A 305 -19.18 -9.17 -1.34
CA ARG A 305 -19.06 -9.09 -2.79
C ARG A 305 -18.91 -7.65 -3.31
N ASP A 306 -19.35 -6.67 -2.54
CA ASP A 306 -19.22 -5.26 -2.88
C ASP A 306 -18.77 -4.54 -1.59
N PRO A 307 -17.47 -4.33 -1.38
CA PRO A 307 -16.98 -3.68 -0.17
C PRO A 307 -17.36 -2.20 -0.16
N ASP A 308 -17.66 -1.68 1.03
CA ASP A 308 -17.87 -0.25 1.22
C ASP A 308 -16.60 0.51 0.84
N ILE A 309 -16.76 1.48 -0.06
CA ILE A 309 -15.68 2.37 -0.47
C ILE A 309 -15.95 3.76 0.07
N ALA A 310 -14.94 4.31 0.73
CA ALA A 310 -14.91 5.68 1.19
C ALA A 310 -13.80 6.43 0.47
N PHE A 311 -13.96 7.75 0.39
CA PHE A 311 -12.92 8.66 -0.11
C PHE A 311 -12.57 9.66 0.97
N GLU A 312 -11.30 9.76 1.28
CA GLU A 312 -10.80 10.75 2.24
C GLU A 312 -10.44 12.04 1.50
N LEU A 313 -11.42 12.92 1.34
CA LEU A 313 -11.31 14.17 0.56
C LEU A 313 -10.85 15.36 1.41
N ASP A 314 -10.22 16.34 0.76
CA ASP A 314 -9.96 17.63 1.40
C ASP A 314 -11.26 18.45 1.51
N PRO A 315 -11.36 19.41 2.46
CA PRO A 315 -12.50 20.29 2.57
C PRO A 315 -12.81 21.00 1.24
N GLY A 316 -14.06 20.89 0.77
CA GLY A 316 -14.52 21.49 -0.49
C GLY A 316 -14.18 20.70 -1.76
N GLN A 317 -13.38 19.63 -1.67
CA GLN A 317 -13.09 18.77 -2.82
C GLN A 317 -14.33 17.90 -3.15
N LYS A 318 -14.64 17.80 -4.44
CA LYS A 318 -15.68 16.91 -4.98
C LYS A 318 -15.03 15.91 -5.93
N ILE A 319 -15.54 14.69 -5.97
CA ILE A 319 -15.08 13.70 -6.95
C ILE A 319 -15.88 13.90 -8.23
N ALA A 320 -15.23 14.38 -9.27
CA ALA A 320 -15.86 14.54 -10.57
C ALA A 320 -16.22 13.16 -11.16
N GLY A 321 -17.47 12.98 -11.61
CA GLY A 321 -17.89 11.80 -12.37
C GLY A 321 -18.27 10.56 -11.56
N LEU A 322 -18.25 10.61 -10.22
CA LEU A 322 -18.85 9.58 -9.38
C LEU A 322 -20.35 9.85 -9.27
N ASN A 323 -21.13 9.35 -10.23
CA ASN A 323 -22.53 9.05 -9.96
C ASN A 323 -22.54 8.01 -8.82
N GLU A 324 -23.36 8.20 -7.80
CA GLU A 324 -23.42 7.39 -6.56
C GLU A 324 -23.63 5.87 -6.75
N LYS A 325 -23.60 5.33 -7.98
CA LYS A 325 -23.91 3.94 -8.34
C LYS A 325 -22.82 3.18 -9.10
N THR A 326 -21.57 3.66 -9.18
CA THR A 326 -20.48 2.82 -9.72
C THR A 326 -19.99 1.85 -8.66
N HIS A 327 -20.51 0.62 -8.67
CA HIS A 327 -20.00 -0.50 -7.88
C HIS A 327 -18.75 -1.07 -8.56
N PRO A 328 -17.54 -0.93 -8.00
CA PRO A 328 -16.37 -1.56 -8.58
C PRO A 328 -16.46 -3.07 -8.39
N SER A 329 -16.29 -3.80 -9.49
CA SER A 329 -16.12 -5.24 -9.41
C SER A 329 -14.83 -5.55 -8.64
N THR A 330 -14.90 -6.26 -7.53
CA THR A 330 -13.73 -6.56 -6.69
C THR A 330 -13.14 -7.94 -7.00
N LEU A 331 -11.89 -8.16 -6.57
CA LEU A 331 -11.29 -9.50 -6.50
C LEU A 331 -11.93 -10.29 -5.36
N PHE A 332 -12.21 -11.57 -5.60
CA PHE A 332 -12.70 -12.51 -4.59
C PHE A 332 -11.86 -13.77 -4.55
N ILE A 333 -11.76 -14.36 -3.37
CA ILE A 333 -11.26 -15.73 -3.23
C ILE A 333 -12.41 -16.68 -3.52
N SER A 334 -12.11 -17.77 -4.20
CA SER A 334 -13.10 -18.82 -4.45
C SER A 334 -12.46 -20.19 -4.39
N GLU A 335 -13.25 -21.17 -3.98
CA GLU A 335 -12.90 -22.58 -4.07
C GLU A 335 -12.99 -23.02 -5.54
N THR A 336 -11.96 -23.74 -6.00
CA THR A 336 -12.02 -24.47 -7.27
C THR A 336 -11.92 -25.95 -6.94
N ARG A 337 -13.04 -26.67 -7.08
CA ARG A 337 -13.04 -28.14 -7.00
C ARG A 337 -12.51 -28.66 -8.34
N THR A 338 -11.38 -29.34 -8.31
CA THR A 338 -10.95 -30.16 -9.46
C THR A 338 -11.82 -31.40 -9.48
N ALA A 339 -12.56 -31.59 -10.58
CA ALA A 339 -13.39 -32.77 -10.81
C ALA A 339 -12.54 -34.02 -11.06
#